data_AF-A0A226QR27-F1
#
_entry.id   AF-A0A226QR27-F1
#
_cell.length_a   1.000
_cell.length_b   1.000
_cell.length_c   1.000
_cell.angle_alpha   90.00
_cell.angle_beta   90.00
_cell.angle_gamma   90.00
#
_symmetry.space_group_name_H-M   'P 1'
#
loop_
_entity.id
_entity.type
_entity.pdbx_description
1 polymer ?
#
loop_
_entity_poly.entity_id
_entity_poly.type
_entity_poly.pdbx_seq_one_letter_code
_entity_poly.pdbx_strand_id
1 'polypeptide(L)' 'MEDVKVRFSVNSSLGKFSFDDIHDLHSHPVAQMIQEKMVAWEQKFKGSAIHHLLHKEIGQEQAKQIQVAFQQKESQPVDG' A
#
# COMPACT_ATOMS: atom_id res chain seq x y z
N MET A 1 -0.18 -26.61 16.50
CA MET A 1 0.22 -25.24 16.11
C MET A 1 -0.88 -24.33 16.62
N GLU A 2 -0.56 -23.39 17.50
CA GLU A 2 -1.56 -22.42 17.95
C GLU A 2 -1.91 -21.49 16.78
N ASP A 3 -3.20 -21.35 16.48
CA ASP A 3 -3.68 -20.41 15.49
C ASP A 3 -3.41 -18.98 15.96
N VAL A 4 -2.47 -18.31 15.30
CA VAL A 4 -2.20 -16.88 15.53
C VAL A 4 -3.38 -16.09 14.96
N LYS A 5 -4.29 -15.67 15.82
CA LYS A 5 -5.39 -14.77 15.44
C LYS A 5 -4.90 -13.33 15.45
N VAL A 6 -4.84 -12.71 14.28
CA VAL A 6 -4.48 -11.30 14.13
C VAL A 6 -5.76 -10.47 14.13
N ARG A 7 -5.84 -9.49 15.04
CA ARG A 7 -6.92 -8.51 15.10
C ARG A 7 -6.40 -7.13 14.75
N PHE A 8 -7.04 -6.48 13.79
CA PHE A 8 -6.72 -5.12 13.40
C PHE A 8 -7.58 -4.12 14.19
N SER A 9 -7.04 -2.94 14.45
CA SER A 9 -7.76 -1.86 15.09
C SER A 9 -7.43 -0.53 14.45
N VAL A 10 -8.46 0.20 14.02
CA VAL A 10 -8.37 1.53 13.41
C VAL A 10 -9.12 2.52 14.28
N ASN A 11 -8.43 3.59 14.67
CA ASN A 11 -9.06 4.79 15.20
C ASN A 11 -9.28 5.76 14.04
N SER A 12 -10.53 6.07 13.73
CA SER A 12 -10.92 7.11 12.78
C SER A 12 -11.76 8.18 13.47
N SER A 13 -12.07 9.27 12.77
CA SER A 13 -13.01 10.30 13.25
C SER A 13 -14.42 9.76 13.54
N LEU A 14 -14.76 8.58 13.00
CA LEU A 14 -16.03 7.89 13.21
C LEU A 14 -16.00 6.98 14.44
N GLY A 15 -14.84 6.82 15.10
CA GLY A 15 -14.67 5.97 16.28
C GLY A 15 -13.57 4.93 16.12
N LYS A 16 -13.53 4.00 17.08
CA LYS A 16 -12.60 2.87 17.09
C LYS A 16 -13.29 1.64 16.52
N PHE A 17 -12.67 1.04 15.50
CA PHE A 17 -13.14 -0.15 14.84
C PHE A 17 -12.10 -1.25 14.99
N SER A 18 -12.55 -2.47 15.27
CA SER A 18 -11.69 -3.64 15.32
C SER A 18 -12.29 -4.72 14.45
N PHE A 19 -11.45 -5.37 13.65
CA PHE A 19 -11.85 -6.37 12.67
C PHE A 19 -10.75 -7.43 12.54
N ASP A 20 -11.15 -8.66 12.27
CA ASP A 20 -10.21 -9.76 12.05
C ASP A 20 -10.01 -9.98 10.53
N ASP A 21 -11.06 -9.73 9.72
CA ASP A 21 -10.99 -9.66 8.25
C ASP A 21 -11.46 -8.28 7.73
N ILE A 22 -10.78 -7.72 6.72
CA ILE A 22 -11.20 -6.46 6.08
C ILE A 22 -12.55 -6.59 5.37
N HIS A 23 -12.94 -7.80 4.97
CA HIS A 23 -14.26 -8.09 4.42
C HIS A 23 -15.37 -7.90 5.46
N ASP A 24 -15.06 -8.00 6.77
CA ASP A 24 -16.03 -7.68 7.83
C ASP A 24 -16.48 -6.20 7.79
N LEU A 25 -15.72 -5.35 7.08
CA LEU A 25 -15.98 -3.93 6.91
C LEU A 25 -16.67 -3.58 5.57
N HIS A 26 -17.24 -4.56 4.85
CA HIS A 26 -17.73 -4.47 3.46
C HIS A 26 -18.54 -3.22 3.06
N SER A 27 -19.25 -2.57 3.99
CA SER A 27 -20.05 -1.36 3.74
C SER A 27 -19.64 -0.17 4.62
N HIS A 28 -18.55 -0.29 5.38
CA HIS A 28 -18.06 0.78 6.23
C HIS A 28 -17.12 1.71 5.43
N PRO A 29 -17.27 3.04 5.51
CA PRO A 29 -16.33 4.00 4.90
C PRO A 29 -14.85 3.80 5.31
N VAL A 30 -14.62 3.04 6.38
CA VAL A 30 -13.29 2.71 6.88
C VAL A 30 -12.60 1.67 5.99
N ALA A 31 -13.33 0.76 5.34
CA ALA A 31 -12.74 -0.21 4.41
C ALA A 31 -12.10 0.49 3.21
N GLN A 32 -12.81 1.45 2.60
CA GLN A 32 -12.29 2.24 1.49
C GLN A 32 -11.05 3.04 1.91
N MET A 33 -11.09 3.70 3.07
CA MET A 33 -9.93 4.43 3.61
C MET A 33 -8.72 3.50 3.85
N ILE A 34 -8.94 2.28 4.35
CA ILE A 34 -7.86 1.30 4.55
C ILE A 34 -7.28 0.86 3.21
N GLN A 35 -8.12 0.56 2.21
CA GLN A 35 -7.68 0.17 0.87
C GLN A 35 -6.83 1.27 0.22
N GLU A 36 -7.28 2.52 0.24
CA GLU A 36 -6.53 3.66 -0.29
C GLU A 36 -5.16 3.82 0.40
N LYS A 37 -5.13 3.67 1.73
CA LYS A 37 -3.87 3.69 2.49
C LYS A 37 -2.95 2.52 2.13
N MET A 38 -3.50 1.32 1.92
CA MET A 38 -2.71 0.14 1.53
C MET A 38 -2.08 0.34 0.16
N VAL A 39 -2.81 0.89 -0.82
CA VAL A 39 -2.26 1.20 -2.15
C VAL A 39 -1.14 2.24 -2.05
N ALA A 40 -1.35 3.32 -1.29
CA ALA A 40 -0.32 4.33 -1.07
C ALA A 40 0.93 3.75 -0.39
N TRP A 41 0.75 2.85 0.58
CA TRP A 41 1.85 2.15 1.25
C TRP A 41 2.59 1.21 0.31
N GLU A 42 1.87 0.48 -0.54
CA GLU A 42 2.48 -0.41 -1.52
C GLU A 42 3.38 0.38 -2.49
N GLN A 43 2.91 1.51 -3.01
CA GLN A 43 3.71 2.37 -3.89
C GLN A 43 4.96 2.91 -3.15
N LYS A 44 4.80 3.36 -1.91
CA LYS A 44 5.93 3.83 -1.09
C LYS A 44 6.94 2.71 -0.80
N PHE A 45 6.46 1.50 -0.53
CA PHE A 45 7.29 0.33 -0.27
C PHE A 45 8.08 -0.06 -1.53
N LYS A 46 7.41 -0.15 -2.68
CA LYS A 46 8.06 -0.41 -3.97
C LYS A 46 9.09 0.67 -4.29
N GLY A 47 8.77 1.94 -4.07
CA GLY A 47 9.72 3.05 -4.30
C GLY A 47 10.96 2.91 -3.43
N SER A 48 10.77 2.60 -2.14
CA SER A 48 11.88 2.39 -1.20
C SER A 48 12.74 1.19 -1.57
N ALA A 49 12.12 0.09 -2.02
CA ALA A 49 12.84 -1.10 -2.50
C ALA A 49 13.66 -0.79 -3.75
N ILE A 50 13.10 -0.06 -4.72
CA ILE A 50 13.84 0.35 -5.94
C ILE A 50 15.01 1.26 -5.56
N HIS A 51 14.80 2.26 -4.70
CA HIS A 51 15.89 3.12 -4.23
C HIS A 51 16.99 2.33 -3.51
N HIS A 52 16.63 1.33 -2.71
CA HIS A 52 17.60 0.46 -2.05
C HIS A 52 18.40 -0.38 -3.06
N LEU A 53 17.75 -0.94 -4.08
CA LEU A 53 18.41 -1.68 -5.16
C LEU A 53 19.35 -0.78 -5.96
N LEU A 54 18.89 0.41 -6.36
CA LEU A 54 19.71 1.39 -7.07
C LEU A 54 20.93 1.81 -6.23
N HIS A 55 20.74 2.10 -4.95
CA HIS A 55 21.88 2.39 -4.06
C HIS A 55 22.87 1.22 -4.02
N LYS A 56 22.38 -0.02 -3.92
CA LYS A 56 23.24 -1.20 -3.88
C LYS A 56 24.04 -1.43 -5.17
N GLU A 57 23.44 -1.18 -6.34
CA GLU A 57 24.09 -1.49 -7.63
C GLU A 57 24.99 -0.39 -8.17
N ILE A 58 24.56 0.87 -8.11
CA ILE A 58 25.27 2.00 -8.75
C ILE A 58 25.87 2.99 -7.74
N GLY A 59 25.72 2.70 -6.44
CA GLY A 59 26.18 3.58 -5.37
C GLY A 59 25.27 4.79 -5.16
N GLN A 60 25.38 5.39 -3.97
CA GLN A 60 24.46 6.44 -3.50
C GLN A 60 24.43 7.68 -4.41
N GLU A 61 25.58 8.08 -4.95
CA GLU A 61 25.72 9.32 -5.72
C GLU A 61 25.07 9.23 -7.11
N GLN A 62 25.12 8.06 -7.75
CA GLN A 62 24.48 7.83 -9.05
C GLN A 62 22.98 7.54 -8.86
N ALA A 63 22.61 6.83 -7.80
CA ALA A 63 21.21 6.54 -7.48
C ALA A 63 20.37 7.80 -7.20
N LYS A 64 20.96 8.86 -6.61
CA LYS A 64 20.29 10.15 -6.38
C LYS A 64 19.86 10.87 -7.66
N GLN A 65 20.49 10.57 -8.80
CA GLN A 65 20.19 11.19 -10.09
C GLN A 65 19.03 10.51 -10.82
N ILE A 66 18.56 9.35 -10.31
CA ILE A 66 17.48 8.58 -10.93
C ILE A 66 16.16 8.87 -10.22
N GLN A 67 15.18 9.37 -10.97
CA GLN A 67 13.83 9.60 -10.47
C GLN A 67 12.93 8.40 -10.80
N VAL A 68 12.35 7.79 -9.78
CA VAL A 68 11.40 6.67 -9.91
C VAL A 68 9.98 7.23 -9.80
N ALA A 69 9.18 7.04 -10.84
CA ALA A 69 7.77 7.41 -10.86
C ALA A 69 6.91 6.18 -11.18
N PHE A 70 5.83 5.98 -10.43
CA PHE A 70 4.86 4.93 -10.69
C PHE A 70 3.73 5.49 -11.55
N GLN A 71 3.67 5.07 -12.82
CA GLN A 71 2.49 5.33 -13.65
C GLN A 71 1.45 4.24 -13.37
N GLN A 72 0.31 4.61 -12.78
CA GLN A 72 -0.87 3.77 -12.85
C GLN A 72 -1.33 3.77 -14.31
N LYS A 73 -1.23 2.61 -14.98
CA LYS A 73 -1.95 2.41 -16.24
C LYS A 73 -3.43 2.45 -15.91
N GLU A 74 -4.09 3.55 -16.26
CA GLU A 74 -5.53 3.54 -16.51
C GLU A 74 -5.80 2.38 -17.47
N SER A 75 -6.70 1.48 -17.07
CA SER A 75 -7.17 0.40 -17.92
C SER A 75 -7.70 1.05 -19.20
N GLN A 76 -6.98 0.91 -20.31
CA GLN A 76 -7.51 1.29 -21.62
C GLN A 76 -8.86 0.58 -21.76
N PRO A 77 -9.93 1.29 -22.20
CA PRO A 77 -11.15 0.60 -22.54
C PRO A 77 -10.81 -0.41 -23.63
N VAL A 78 -11.13 -1.67 -23.39
CA VAL A 78 -11.19 -2.67 -24.44
C VAL A 78 -12.33 -2.24 -25.36
N ASP A 79 -11.99 -1.57 -26.46
CA ASP A 79 -12.92 -1.34 -27.56
C ASP A 79 -13.48 -2.69 -28.00
N GLY A 80 -14.82 -2.80 -27.99
CA GLY A 80 -15.58 -3.95 -28.45
C GLY A 80 -15.80 -3.97 -29.95
#